data_AF-A0A2E0XFC2-F1
#
_entry.id   AF-A0A2E0XFC2-F1
#
_cell.length_a   1.000
_cell.length_b   1.000
_cell.length_c   1.000
_cell.angle_alpha   90.00
_cell.angle_beta   90.00
_cell.angle_gamma   90.00
#
_symmetry.space_group_name_H-M   'P 1'
#
loop_
_entity.id
_entity.type
_entity.pdbx_description
1 polymer ?
#
loop_
_entity_poly.entity_id
_entity_poly.type
_entity_poly.pdbx_seq_one_letter_code
_entity_poly.pdbx_strand_id
1 'polypeptide(L)'
;MARPYRCTEDCIRDLDKTGQLIRVQEEVSPYLEMAELTRRVYKVEGPALLFEQVSGTPFRSVSNLFGTVDRGRYIFRKTLSSVKAAVRFKADVKTVFSSLKDLLSLPLAALHSLPIYALSAPVLACETTVSQLPQIVSWPLDGGAFITLPQVLSEDPEKPGLLNTNLGMYRIQLSGNDYQVEREVGLHYQIHRGIGVHHAKAIKQNQPLKVCVFVGGPPAHTFAAVMPLPEGLSEVIFAGMLAGRNFRFKKWRGHQIAAEADFCLVGTIDPYETKPEGPFGDHLGYYSLTHDFPYMKVEKVFHRKNAIWPFTVVGRPPQEDTTFGRLIHEIASPMVPVEIPGLKELHAVDEVGVHPLLLAIGSERYVPYRQRIPMELLTQANAILGFNQCSLAKYLLIVAEEDNPDLSTHEIGAFLVHLLERIDLTRDIHFQTRTTIDTLDYSSQELNFGSKVVFAAAGLKIRDLATEVPQRLNVPFEKAKMVMPGVCAIESPTFSADYDHARAQVKSFCAEVNPDRWKAIPLIVLVDDIQFCTANLANFLWLTFTRSNPSEDIHGVQEFVEDKHWGTYGSLVIDARFKPHNAPPLIESETVNKRVDQVIDNSPQLDQLLN
;
A
#
# COMPACT_ATOMS: atom_id res chain seq x y z
N MET A 1 34.53 6.74 10.20
CA MET A 1 33.22 6.73 9.50
C MET A 1 32.67 5.31 9.45
N ALA A 2 31.43 5.08 9.87
CA ALA A 2 30.80 3.76 9.80
C ALA A 2 30.62 3.32 8.34
N ARG A 3 30.93 2.06 8.00
CA ARG A 3 30.85 1.53 6.63
C ARG A 3 29.39 1.42 6.13
N PRO A 4 29.10 1.51 4.82
CA PRO A 4 27.80 1.16 4.26
C PRO A 4 27.43 -0.30 4.56
N TYR A 5 26.13 -0.59 4.69
CA TYR A 5 25.65 -1.95 4.92
C TYR A 5 25.91 -2.83 3.69
N ARG A 6 26.49 -4.02 3.90
CA ARG A 6 26.72 -5.00 2.83
C ARG A 6 25.70 -6.13 2.82
N CYS A 7 24.97 -6.31 3.92
CA CYS A 7 23.95 -7.33 4.10
C CYS A 7 23.04 -6.98 5.27
N THR A 8 22.01 -7.79 5.49
CA THR A 8 21.07 -7.62 6.59
C THR A 8 21.79 -7.63 7.94
N GLU A 9 22.75 -8.54 8.12
CA GLU A 9 23.51 -8.65 9.36
C GLU A 9 24.32 -7.40 9.72
N ASP A 10 24.85 -6.67 8.74
CA ASP A 10 25.55 -5.39 9.02
C ASP A 10 24.59 -4.34 9.57
N CYS A 11 23.35 -4.29 9.08
CA CYS A 11 22.30 -3.39 9.57
C CYS A 11 21.90 -3.76 10.99
N ILE A 12 21.61 -5.05 11.24
CA ILE A 12 21.24 -5.56 12.56
C ILE A 12 22.29 -5.23 13.61
N ARG A 13 23.59 -5.42 13.30
CA ARG A 13 24.69 -5.08 14.21
C ARG A 13 24.78 -3.58 14.53
N ASP A 14 24.33 -2.71 13.63
CA ASP A 14 24.31 -1.26 13.85
C ASP A 14 23.10 -0.85 14.71
N LEU A 15 21.95 -1.46 14.48
CA LEU A 15 20.75 -1.27 15.32
C LEU A 15 20.97 -1.77 16.74
N ASP A 16 21.59 -2.95 16.91
CA ASP A 16 21.92 -3.55 18.20
C ASP A 16 22.81 -2.63 19.05
N LYS A 17 23.85 -2.04 18.43
CA LYS A 17 24.75 -1.08 19.08
C LYS A 17 24.08 0.20 19.57
N THR A 18 22.91 0.52 19.03
CA THR A 18 22.17 1.75 19.34
C THR A 18 20.89 1.49 20.12
N GLY A 19 20.66 0.26 20.59
CA GLY A 19 19.45 -0.11 21.34
C GLY A 19 18.17 -0.11 20.49
N GLN A 20 18.30 -0.16 19.15
CA GLN A 20 17.17 -0.20 18.21
C GLN A 20 16.82 -1.63 17.77
N LEU A 21 17.30 -2.65 18.51
CA LEU A 21 17.06 -4.05 18.24
C LEU A 21 16.82 -4.80 19.56
N ILE A 22 15.80 -5.66 19.60
CA ILE A 22 15.62 -6.69 20.62
C ILE A 22 15.94 -8.05 20.00
N ARG A 23 16.66 -8.89 20.76
CA ARG A 23 16.98 -10.28 20.38
C ARG A 23 16.03 -11.23 21.09
N VAL A 24 15.24 -11.96 20.31
CA VAL A 24 14.33 -12.99 20.80
C VAL A 24 15.10 -14.32 20.75
N GLN A 25 15.56 -14.76 21.92
CA GLN A 25 16.39 -15.97 22.07
C GLN A 25 15.55 -17.26 22.13
N GLU A 26 14.33 -17.16 22.64
CA GLU A 26 13.38 -18.27 22.66
C GLU A 26 13.05 -18.72 21.24
N GLU A 27 12.77 -20.00 21.08
CA GLU A 27 12.30 -20.54 19.80
C GLU A 27 10.87 -20.06 19.54
N VAL A 28 10.65 -19.37 18.42
CA VAL A 28 9.33 -18.84 18.05
C VAL A 28 8.87 -19.48 16.75
N SER A 29 7.58 -19.84 16.68
CA SER A 29 7.00 -20.41 15.47
C SER A 29 6.85 -19.36 14.36
N PRO A 30 7.25 -19.67 13.11
CA PRO A 30 6.95 -18.82 11.97
C PRO A 30 5.45 -18.85 11.59
N TYR A 31 4.69 -19.81 12.12
CA TYR A 31 3.24 -19.85 11.99
C TYR A 31 2.58 -18.94 13.04
N LEU A 32 2.15 -17.76 12.61
CA LEU A 32 1.39 -16.74 13.34
C LEU A 32 2.12 -16.04 14.50
N GLU A 33 2.94 -16.74 15.29
CA GLU A 33 3.56 -16.19 16.51
C GLU A 33 4.56 -15.07 16.23
N MET A 34 5.49 -15.27 15.29
CA MET A 34 6.43 -14.21 14.86
C MET A 34 5.72 -12.97 14.34
N ALA A 35 4.62 -13.16 13.60
CA ALA A 35 3.84 -12.07 13.03
C ALA A 35 3.06 -11.30 14.10
N GLU A 36 2.44 -12.02 15.03
CA GLU A 36 1.72 -11.44 16.16
C GLU A 36 2.63 -10.61 17.06
N LEU A 37 3.81 -11.15 17.44
CA LEU A 37 4.78 -10.38 18.21
C LEU A 37 5.24 -9.11 17.46
N THR A 38 5.46 -9.23 16.15
CA THR A 38 5.84 -8.09 15.30
C THR A 38 4.77 -7.00 15.30
N ARG A 39 3.47 -7.37 15.16
CA ARG A 39 2.35 -6.40 15.19
C ARG A 39 2.26 -5.66 16.52
N ARG A 40 2.42 -6.37 17.65
CA ARG A 40 2.40 -5.75 18.99
C ARG A 40 3.54 -4.76 19.17
N VAL A 41 4.75 -5.14 18.78
CA VAL A 41 5.93 -4.27 18.85
C VAL A 41 5.80 -3.07 17.90
N TYR A 42 5.25 -3.25 16.70
CA TYR A 42 4.98 -2.15 15.78
C TYR A 42 3.98 -1.14 16.37
N LYS A 43 2.90 -1.63 16.99
CA LYS A 43 1.84 -0.79 17.59
C LYS A 43 2.33 0.17 18.66
N VAL A 44 3.41 -0.19 19.37
CA VAL A 44 4.05 0.66 20.39
C VAL A 44 5.31 1.38 19.85
N GLU A 45 5.50 1.41 18.52
CA GLU A 45 6.66 2.00 17.85
C GLU A 45 8.02 1.38 18.30
N GLY A 46 7.99 0.13 18.74
CA GLY A 46 9.12 -0.59 19.33
C GLY A 46 10.25 -0.94 18.35
N PRO A 47 11.41 -1.42 18.85
CA PRO A 47 12.63 -1.71 18.09
C PRO A 47 12.48 -2.86 17.07
N ALA A 48 13.51 -3.07 16.24
CA ALA A 48 13.54 -4.22 15.34
C ALA A 48 13.66 -5.52 16.15
N LEU A 49 13.13 -6.63 15.64
CA LEU A 49 13.17 -7.92 16.32
C LEU A 49 14.07 -8.88 15.57
N LEU A 50 15.11 -9.41 16.21
CA LEU A 50 15.90 -10.52 15.69
C LEU A 50 15.46 -11.81 16.39
N PHE A 51 14.82 -12.70 15.64
CA PHE A 51 14.49 -14.05 16.06
C PHE A 51 15.72 -14.95 15.86
N GLU A 52 16.36 -15.35 16.95
CA GLU A 52 17.58 -16.16 16.89
C GLU A 52 17.29 -17.64 16.62
N GLN A 53 16.12 -18.11 17.03
CA GLN A 53 15.66 -19.49 16.83
C GLN A 53 14.24 -19.46 16.25
N VAL A 54 14.10 -19.97 15.03
CA VAL A 54 12.81 -20.05 14.33
C VAL A 54 12.52 -21.51 14.05
N SER A 55 11.37 -22.00 14.51
CA SER A 55 10.99 -23.40 14.35
C SER A 55 10.97 -23.83 12.89
N GLY A 56 11.55 -25.00 12.60
CA GLY A 56 11.50 -25.62 11.27
C GLY A 56 12.49 -25.06 10.24
N THR A 57 13.35 -24.10 10.58
CA THR A 57 14.35 -23.53 9.67
C THR A 57 15.70 -23.34 10.36
N PRO A 58 16.84 -23.53 9.66
CA PRO A 58 18.16 -23.24 10.21
C PRO A 58 18.50 -21.74 10.20
N PHE A 59 17.61 -20.89 9.66
CA PHE A 59 17.88 -19.48 9.44
C PHE A 59 17.27 -18.60 10.53
N ARG A 60 18.01 -17.56 10.93
CA ARG A 60 17.50 -16.48 11.77
C ARG A 60 16.63 -15.56 10.94
N SER A 61 15.66 -14.92 11.58
CA SER A 61 14.75 -13.98 10.93
C SER A 61 14.75 -12.63 11.62
N VAL A 62 14.52 -11.56 10.87
CA VAL A 62 14.40 -10.21 11.43
C VAL A 62 13.12 -9.55 10.94
N SER A 63 12.39 -8.87 11.83
CA SER A 63 11.25 -8.05 11.46
C SER A 63 11.37 -6.63 11.97
N ASN A 64 10.44 -5.79 11.54
CA ASN A 64 10.29 -4.44 12.05
C ASN A 64 11.56 -3.59 11.80
N LEU A 65 12.29 -3.87 10.72
CA LEU A 65 13.52 -3.14 10.36
C LEU A 65 13.21 -1.67 10.01
N PHE A 66 12.06 -1.45 9.39
CA PHE A 66 11.51 -0.16 9.01
C PHE A 66 10.29 0.21 9.86
N GLY A 67 10.20 -0.33 11.08
CA GLY A 67 9.05 -0.15 11.99
C GLY A 67 8.76 1.28 12.43
N THR A 68 9.70 2.21 12.24
CA THR A 68 9.50 3.63 12.55
C THR A 68 10.22 4.48 11.50
N VAL A 69 9.66 5.67 11.22
CA VAL A 69 10.25 6.61 10.25
C VAL A 69 11.67 7.00 10.68
N ASP A 70 11.88 7.20 11.97
CA ASP A 70 13.20 7.56 12.50
C ASP A 70 14.23 6.43 12.38
N ARG A 71 13.83 5.16 12.52
CA ARG A 71 14.71 4.02 12.22
C ARG A 71 15.03 3.94 10.75
N GLY A 72 14.07 4.18 9.86
CA GLY A 72 14.33 4.28 8.42
C GLY A 72 15.34 5.40 8.10
N ARG A 73 15.15 6.59 8.67
CA ARG A 73 16.11 7.70 8.58
C ARG A 73 17.48 7.31 9.13
N TYR A 74 17.53 6.58 10.24
CA TYR A 74 18.77 6.07 10.82
C TYR A 74 19.47 5.07 9.88
N ILE A 75 18.75 4.12 9.31
CA ILE A 75 19.29 3.15 8.34
C ILE A 75 19.89 3.88 7.14
N PHE A 76 19.24 4.91 6.63
CA PHE A 76 19.69 5.67 5.45
C PHE A 76 20.43 6.99 5.76
N ARG A 77 20.83 7.23 7.01
CA ARG A 77 21.36 8.51 7.51
C ARG A 77 22.56 9.08 6.75
N LYS A 78 23.29 8.24 6.02
CA LYS A 78 24.49 8.63 5.25
C LYS A 78 24.19 9.09 3.83
N THR A 79 23.03 8.71 3.30
CA THR A 79 22.71 8.80 1.87
C THR A 79 21.40 9.52 1.60
N LEU A 80 20.50 9.58 2.58
CA LEU A 80 19.16 10.15 2.43
C LEU A 80 19.18 11.57 1.84
N SER A 81 20.08 12.45 2.33
CA SER A 81 20.21 13.81 1.80
C SER A 81 20.66 13.83 0.34
N SER A 82 21.65 13.01 -0.02
CA SER A 82 22.19 12.96 -1.38
C SER A 82 21.20 12.35 -2.37
N VAL A 83 20.44 11.34 -1.93
CA VAL A 83 19.38 10.72 -2.74
C VAL A 83 18.25 11.70 -2.98
N LYS A 84 17.79 12.44 -1.95
CA LYS A 84 16.79 13.50 -2.13
C LYS A 84 17.24 14.57 -3.12
N ALA A 85 18.50 14.99 -3.05
CA ALA A 85 19.07 15.93 -4.02
C ALA A 85 19.08 15.35 -5.45
N ALA A 86 19.44 14.08 -5.63
CA ALA A 86 19.41 13.41 -6.93
C ALA A 86 17.99 13.26 -7.50
N VAL A 87 17.02 12.94 -6.64
CA VAL A 87 15.59 12.87 -6.97
C VAL A 87 15.08 14.24 -7.42
N ARG A 88 15.38 15.30 -6.66
CA ARG A 88 15.04 16.70 -7.04
C ARG A 88 15.67 17.11 -8.36
N PHE A 89 16.95 16.78 -8.57
CA PHE A 89 17.64 17.07 -9.83
C PHE A 89 16.95 16.45 -11.04
N LYS A 90 16.48 15.20 -10.90
CA LYS A 90 15.77 14.49 -11.96
C LYS A 90 14.37 15.06 -12.20
N ALA A 91 13.70 15.51 -11.14
CA ALA A 91 12.36 16.12 -11.20
C ALA A 91 12.40 17.53 -11.82
N ASP A 92 13.22 18.43 -11.30
CA ASP A 92 13.42 19.76 -11.87
C ASP A 92 14.89 20.21 -11.73
N VAL A 93 15.58 20.21 -12.86
CA VAL A 93 16.98 20.63 -12.99
C VAL A 93 17.21 22.05 -12.45
N LYS A 94 16.21 22.95 -12.52
CA LYS A 94 16.32 24.34 -12.07
C LYS A 94 16.35 24.47 -10.55
N THR A 95 15.67 23.59 -9.82
CA THR A 95 15.57 23.64 -8.35
C THR A 95 16.88 23.32 -7.63
N VAL A 96 17.82 22.64 -8.29
CA VAL A 96 19.10 22.28 -7.67
C VAL A 96 20.11 23.42 -7.71
N PHE A 97 20.03 24.31 -8.71
CA PHE A 97 20.92 25.47 -8.80
C PHE A 97 20.67 26.51 -7.69
N SER A 98 19.54 26.43 -6.98
CA SER A 98 19.24 27.30 -5.84
C SER A 98 19.78 26.78 -4.49
N SER A 99 20.27 25.52 -4.42
CA SER A 99 20.80 24.91 -3.20
C SER A 99 22.25 24.43 -3.39
N LEU A 100 23.20 25.18 -2.84
CA LEU A 100 24.63 24.81 -2.87
C LEU A 100 24.90 23.47 -2.16
N LYS A 101 24.11 23.15 -1.13
CA LYS A 101 24.20 21.87 -0.39
C LYS A 101 23.79 20.68 -1.26
N ASP A 102 22.74 20.83 -2.06
CA ASP A 102 22.25 19.77 -2.95
C ASP A 102 23.28 19.52 -4.06
N LEU A 103 23.83 20.59 -4.66
CA LEU A 103 24.87 20.50 -5.69
C LEU A 103 26.13 19.76 -5.20
N LEU A 104 26.56 20.01 -3.95
CA LEU A 104 27.73 19.33 -3.35
C LEU A 104 27.47 17.84 -3.05
N SER A 105 26.21 17.43 -2.92
CA SER A 105 25.84 16.05 -2.59
C SER A 105 25.64 15.14 -3.81
N LEU A 106 25.41 15.73 -5.00
CA LEU A 106 25.19 14.99 -6.25
C LEU A 106 26.37 14.10 -6.68
N PRO A 107 27.65 14.51 -6.58
CA PRO A 107 28.77 13.64 -6.93
C PRO A 107 28.81 12.34 -6.14
N LEU A 108 28.41 12.37 -4.86
CA LEU A 108 28.35 11.18 -4.00
C LEU A 108 27.26 10.21 -4.45
N ALA A 109 26.08 10.73 -4.84
CA ALA A 109 25.02 9.91 -5.41
C ALA A 109 25.46 9.33 -6.77
N ALA A 110 26.05 10.15 -7.64
CA ALA A 110 26.52 9.74 -8.95
C ALA A 110 27.58 8.61 -8.89
N LEU A 111 28.48 8.64 -7.90
CA LEU A 111 29.52 7.62 -7.69
C LEU A 111 28.95 6.21 -7.54
N HIS A 112 27.77 6.09 -6.93
CA HIS A 112 27.12 4.83 -6.61
C HIS A 112 25.92 4.50 -7.50
N SER A 113 25.67 5.32 -8.52
CA SER A 113 24.52 5.19 -9.42
C SER A 113 24.64 4.02 -10.39
N LEU A 114 25.85 3.70 -10.87
CA LEU A 114 26.01 2.61 -11.84
C LEU A 114 26.19 1.25 -11.15
N PRO A 115 25.45 0.21 -11.57
CA PRO A 115 25.68 -1.12 -11.07
C PRO A 115 27.02 -1.67 -11.57
N ILE A 116 27.67 -2.52 -10.77
CA ILE A 116 29.00 -3.08 -11.08
C ILE A 116 29.00 -4.60 -11.04
N TYR A 117 29.73 -5.21 -11.97
CA TYR A 117 29.92 -6.65 -11.98
C TYR A 117 30.79 -7.08 -10.79
N ALA A 118 30.33 -8.10 -10.06
CA ALA A 118 30.96 -8.59 -8.85
C ALA A 118 31.84 -9.81 -9.14
N LEU A 119 33.11 -9.74 -8.72
CA LEU A 119 34.03 -10.87 -8.79
C LEU A 119 33.54 -12.04 -7.89
N SER A 120 33.10 -11.71 -6.68
CA SER A 120 32.50 -12.63 -5.71
C SER A 120 31.03 -12.33 -5.47
N ALA A 121 30.19 -13.36 -5.36
CA ALA A 121 28.79 -13.24 -4.97
C ALA A 121 28.52 -14.06 -3.71
N PRO A 122 28.59 -13.45 -2.50
CA PRO A 122 28.30 -14.14 -1.25
C PRO A 122 27.00 -14.91 -1.23
N VAL A 123 25.95 -14.44 -1.92
CA VAL A 123 24.66 -15.14 -1.98
C VAL A 123 24.77 -16.53 -2.61
N LEU A 124 25.72 -16.78 -3.52
CA LEU A 124 25.92 -18.07 -4.18
C LEU A 124 26.82 -19.03 -3.38
N ALA A 125 27.10 -18.74 -2.11
CA ALA A 125 28.06 -19.51 -1.32
C ALA A 125 27.53 -20.87 -0.84
N CYS A 126 26.22 -20.96 -0.59
CA CYS A 126 25.55 -22.13 -0.05
C CYS A 126 24.23 -22.37 -0.80
N GLU A 127 23.73 -23.60 -0.75
CA GLU A 127 22.48 -24.02 -1.37
C GLU A 127 21.54 -24.56 -0.28
N THR A 128 20.24 -24.34 -0.46
CA THR A 128 19.19 -24.85 0.43
C THR A 128 17.96 -25.22 -0.40
N THR A 129 16.85 -25.52 0.28
CA THR A 129 15.57 -25.92 -0.31
C THR A 129 14.51 -24.89 0.10
N VAL A 130 13.43 -24.77 -0.68
CA VAL A 130 12.28 -23.90 -0.41
C VAL A 130 11.69 -24.22 0.97
N SER A 131 11.53 -25.50 1.33
CA SER A 131 11.01 -25.90 2.65
C SER A 131 11.89 -25.50 3.83
N GLN A 132 13.20 -25.32 3.61
CA GLN A 132 14.13 -24.89 4.66
C GLN A 132 14.12 -23.37 4.87
N LEU A 133 13.56 -22.59 3.94
CA LEU A 133 13.37 -21.15 4.14
C LEU A 133 12.32 -20.90 5.24
N PRO A 134 12.40 -19.78 5.98
CA PRO A 134 11.41 -19.46 7.01
C PRO A 134 9.97 -19.44 6.46
N GLN A 135 9.16 -20.40 6.90
CA GLN A 135 7.78 -20.60 6.45
C GLN A 135 6.81 -19.67 7.20
N ILE A 136 6.94 -18.36 6.99
CA ILE A 136 6.20 -17.34 7.75
C ILE A 136 4.75 -17.25 7.27
N VAL A 137 3.81 -17.50 8.18
CA VAL A 137 2.37 -17.33 8.00
C VAL A 137 1.92 -16.21 8.92
N SER A 138 1.33 -15.15 8.37
CA SER A 138 1.07 -13.92 9.12
C SER A 138 -0.32 -13.88 9.75
N TRP A 139 -1.29 -14.49 9.06
CA TRP A 139 -2.69 -14.51 9.46
C TRP A 139 -3.31 -15.90 9.39
N PRO A 140 -4.32 -16.21 10.23
CA PRO A 140 -4.84 -17.58 10.36
C PRO A 140 -5.35 -18.22 9.06
N LEU A 141 -5.97 -17.43 8.17
CA LEU A 141 -6.52 -17.91 6.89
C LEU A 141 -5.58 -17.70 5.69
N ASP A 142 -4.31 -17.34 5.92
CA ASP A 142 -3.32 -17.31 4.84
C ASP A 142 -3.20 -18.72 4.21
N GLY A 143 -3.17 -18.79 2.88
CA GLY A 143 -3.12 -20.04 2.10
C GLY A 143 -1.80 -20.82 2.24
N GLY A 144 -0.82 -20.27 2.95
CA GLY A 144 0.47 -20.87 3.23
C GLY A 144 1.49 -19.84 3.68
N ALA A 145 2.79 -20.15 3.55
CA ALA A 145 3.86 -19.23 3.91
C ALA A 145 4.17 -18.25 2.78
N PHE A 146 4.52 -17.01 3.14
CA PHE A 146 4.80 -15.95 2.17
C PHE A 146 6.14 -15.25 2.41
N ILE A 147 6.82 -14.90 1.33
CA ILE A 147 7.88 -13.87 1.34
C ILE A 147 7.21 -12.50 1.24
N THR A 148 7.31 -11.70 2.29
CA THR A 148 6.67 -10.37 2.37
C THR A 148 7.59 -9.20 2.00
N LEU A 149 8.91 -9.39 2.01
CA LEU A 149 9.89 -8.41 1.53
C LEU A 149 10.74 -8.93 0.33
N PRO A 150 10.14 -9.53 -0.71
CA PRO A 150 10.87 -10.02 -1.87
C PRO A 150 11.36 -8.88 -2.75
N GLN A 151 12.53 -9.06 -3.33
CA GLN A 151 13.06 -8.22 -4.41
C GLN A 151 13.05 -9.08 -5.68
N VAL A 152 12.01 -8.96 -6.49
CA VAL A 152 11.80 -9.77 -7.68
C VAL A 152 12.41 -9.05 -8.88
N LEU A 153 13.47 -9.63 -9.42
CA LEU A 153 14.13 -9.15 -10.62
C LEU A 153 13.67 -9.94 -11.84
N SER A 154 13.14 -9.22 -12.84
CA SER A 154 12.85 -9.76 -14.17
C SER A 154 13.69 -9.03 -15.23
N GLU A 155 14.19 -9.78 -16.21
CA GLU A 155 14.99 -9.23 -17.31
C GLU A 155 14.12 -9.08 -18.57
N ASP A 156 14.24 -7.94 -19.27
CA ASP A 156 13.58 -7.75 -20.55
C ASP A 156 14.09 -8.77 -21.59
N PRO A 157 13.23 -9.67 -22.11
CA PRO A 157 13.65 -10.68 -23.09
C PRO A 157 14.13 -10.08 -24.43
N GLU A 158 13.69 -8.86 -24.78
CA GLU A 158 14.09 -8.18 -26.02
C GLU A 158 15.37 -7.35 -25.86
N LYS A 159 15.67 -6.91 -24.63
CA LYS A 159 16.77 -5.99 -24.31
C LYS A 159 17.54 -6.48 -23.07
N PRO A 160 18.20 -7.64 -23.14
CA PRO A 160 18.91 -8.19 -21.99
C PRO A 160 19.98 -7.23 -21.48
N GLY A 161 20.13 -7.14 -20.16
CA GLY A 161 21.01 -6.18 -19.51
C GLY A 161 20.40 -5.61 -18.24
N LEU A 162 21.25 -5.34 -17.25
CA LEU A 162 20.83 -4.93 -15.91
C LEU A 162 20.11 -3.58 -15.86
N LEU A 163 20.35 -2.68 -16.83
CA LEU A 163 19.63 -1.39 -16.89
C LEU A 163 18.20 -1.53 -17.44
N ASN A 164 17.87 -2.67 -18.05
CA ASN A 164 16.53 -3.00 -18.55
C ASN A 164 15.86 -4.08 -17.68
N THR A 165 16.35 -4.29 -16.46
CA THR A 165 15.67 -5.16 -15.50
C THR A 165 14.66 -4.35 -14.71
N ASN A 166 13.55 -4.98 -14.37
CA ASN A 166 12.63 -4.46 -13.37
C ASN A 166 12.94 -5.15 -12.04
N LEU A 167 13.05 -4.38 -10.97
CA LEU A 167 13.18 -4.88 -9.60
C LEU A 167 11.95 -4.41 -8.81
N GLY A 168 11.01 -5.32 -8.58
CA GLY A 168 9.77 -5.00 -7.87
C GLY A 168 9.56 -5.85 -6.62
N MET A 169 8.73 -5.37 -5.71
CA MET A 169 8.25 -6.13 -4.56
C MET A 169 6.92 -6.79 -4.88
N TYR A 170 6.94 -8.09 -5.12
CA TYR A 170 5.77 -8.92 -5.44
C TYR A 170 5.74 -10.11 -4.49
N ARG A 171 4.69 -10.26 -3.68
CA ARG A 171 4.63 -11.34 -2.68
C ARG A 171 4.79 -12.71 -3.32
N ILE A 172 5.51 -13.59 -2.64
CA ILE A 172 5.83 -14.94 -3.12
C ILE A 172 5.25 -15.96 -2.16
N GLN A 173 4.36 -16.83 -2.64
CA GLN A 173 3.82 -17.92 -1.84
C GLN A 173 4.78 -19.11 -1.88
N LEU A 174 5.40 -19.44 -0.75
CA LEU A 174 6.40 -20.51 -0.62
C LEU A 174 5.77 -21.90 -0.50
N SER A 175 4.59 -21.99 0.12
CA SER A 175 3.94 -23.26 0.45
C SER A 175 2.41 -23.14 0.45
N GLY A 176 1.73 -24.29 0.52
CA GLY A 176 0.29 -24.40 0.39
C GLY A 176 -0.18 -24.46 -1.07
N ASN A 177 -1.49 -24.47 -1.26
CA ASN A 177 -2.15 -24.62 -2.57
C ASN A 177 -1.56 -25.76 -3.43
N ASP A 178 -1.56 -25.59 -4.75
CA ASP A 178 -1.20 -26.63 -5.72
C ASP A 178 0.28 -26.56 -6.17
N TYR A 179 1.12 -25.90 -5.38
CA TYR A 179 2.55 -25.77 -5.68
C TYR A 179 3.31 -27.05 -5.35
N GLN A 180 4.13 -27.52 -6.29
CA GLN A 180 5.07 -28.61 -6.04
C GLN A 180 6.19 -28.12 -5.14
N VAL A 181 6.24 -28.65 -3.92
CA VAL A 181 7.28 -28.37 -2.93
C VAL A 181 8.66 -28.49 -3.57
N GLU A 182 9.55 -27.54 -3.28
CA GLU A 182 10.90 -27.37 -3.84
C GLU A 182 11.01 -26.92 -5.29
N ARG A 183 9.95 -27.06 -6.08
CA ARG A 183 10.00 -26.81 -7.52
C ARG A 183 9.22 -25.59 -7.93
N GLU A 184 8.25 -25.17 -7.14
CA GLU A 184 7.32 -24.12 -7.53
C GLU A 184 7.00 -23.22 -6.35
N VAL A 185 6.89 -21.92 -6.64
CA VAL A 185 6.42 -20.91 -5.68
C VAL A 185 5.46 -19.96 -6.41
N GLY A 186 4.43 -19.48 -5.71
CA GLY A 186 3.49 -18.51 -6.26
C GLY A 186 4.13 -17.15 -6.45
N LEU A 187 3.76 -16.43 -7.52
CA LEU A 187 4.25 -15.08 -7.79
C LEU A 187 3.07 -14.16 -8.10
N HIS A 188 2.69 -13.37 -7.12
CA HIS A 188 1.59 -12.41 -7.28
C HIS A 188 2.15 -11.04 -7.64
N TYR A 189 2.03 -10.66 -8.92
CA TYR A 189 2.21 -9.28 -9.36
C TYR A 189 0.89 -8.68 -9.86
N GLN A 190 0.61 -7.45 -9.42
CA GLN A 190 -0.60 -6.71 -9.79
C GLN A 190 -0.51 -6.14 -11.21
N ILE A 191 -1.64 -5.64 -11.71
CA ILE A 191 -1.68 -4.82 -12.93
C ILE A 191 -0.80 -3.57 -12.80
N HIS A 192 -0.40 -2.97 -13.92
CA HIS A 192 0.48 -1.79 -13.97
C HIS A 192 1.89 -1.96 -13.37
N ARG A 193 2.36 -3.18 -13.10
CA ARG A 193 3.73 -3.46 -12.63
C ARG A 193 4.69 -3.79 -13.78
N GLY A 194 5.96 -3.38 -13.65
CA GLY A 194 6.97 -3.51 -14.71
C GLY A 194 7.22 -4.94 -15.18
N ILE A 195 7.12 -5.93 -14.28
CA ILE A 195 7.24 -7.35 -14.63
C ILE A 195 6.19 -7.81 -15.65
N GLY A 196 4.98 -7.23 -15.65
CA GLY A 196 3.93 -7.58 -16.59
C GLY A 196 4.33 -7.25 -18.04
N VAL A 197 5.08 -6.17 -18.24
CA VAL A 197 5.62 -5.79 -19.56
C VAL A 197 6.65 -6.81 -20.04
N HIS A 198 7.54 -7.27 -19.15
CA HIS A 198 8.52 -8.31 -19.49
C HIS A 198 7.85 -9.66 -19.78
N HIS A 199 6.83 -10.00 -19.00
CA HIS A 199 6.10 -11.25 -19.18
C HIS A 199 5.33 -11.26 -20.50
N ALA A 200 4.64 -10.17 -20.85
CA ALA A 200 3.95 -10.03 -22.14
C ALA A 200 4.91 -10.21 -23.33
N LYS A 201 6.13 -9.67 -23.26
CA LYS A 201 7.16 -9.89 -24.29
C LYS A 201 7.63 -11.34 -24.34
N ALA A 202 7.82 -11.98 -23.19
CA ALA A 202 8.21 -13.39 -23.11
C ALA A 202 7.14 -14.32 -23.72
N ILE A 203 5.87 -14.05 -23.44
CA ILE A 203 4.70 -14.71 -24.05
C ILE A 203 4.73 -14.56 -25.58
N LYS A 204 4.90 -13.34 -26.08
CA LYS A 204 4.96 -13.06 -27.52
C LYS A 204 6.09 -13.82 -28.22
N GLN A 205 7.18 -14.09 -27.51
CA GLN A 205 8.33 -14.85 -28.00
C GLN A 205 8.26 -16.35 -27.70
N ASN A 206 7.19 -16.81 -27.04
CA ASN A 206 7.00 -18.20 -26.65
C ASN A 206 8.17 -18.77 -25.84
N GLN A 207 8.72 -17.98 -24.92
CA GLN A 207 9.82 -18.39 -24.05
C GLN A 207 9.53 -18.12 -22.57
N PRO A 208 10.10 -18.90 -21.64
CA PRO A 208 9.98 -18.63 -20.22
C PRO A 208 10.59 -17.28 -19.83
N LEU A 209 9.93 -16.55 -18.93
CA LEU A 209 10.48 -15.32 -18.37
C LEU A 209 11.46 -15.68 -17.24
N LYS A 210 12.72 -15.23 -17.36
CA LYS A 210 13.73 -15.42 -16.32
C LYS A 210 13.48 -14.49 -15.14
N VAL A 211 13.44 -15.07 -13.94
CA VAL A 211 13.21 -14.33 -12.70
C VAL A 211 14.17 -14.75 -11.61
N CYS A 212 14.57 -13.80 -10.77
CA CYS A 212 15.26 -14.04 -9.52
C CYS A 212 14.54 -13.35 -8.38
N VAL A 213 14.28 -14.06 -7.30
CA VAL A 213 13.73 -13.50 -6.07
C VAL A 213 14.85 -13.38 -5.06
N PHE A 214 15.19 -12.17 -4.66
CA PHE A 214 16.14 -11.93 -3.58
C PHE A 214 15.42 -11.59 -2.28
N VAL A 215 16.00 -12.04 -1.17
CA VAL A 215 15.54 -11.67 0.18
C VAL A 215 16.75 -11.20 0.99
N GLY A 216 16.60 -10.07 1.68
CA GLY A 216 17.68 -9.41 2.41
C GLY A 216 18.75 -8.78 1.52
N GLY A 217 19.98 -8.76 2.02
CA GLY A 217 21.05 -7.92 1.51
C GLY A 217 21.07 -6.53 2.15
N PRO A 218 21.72 -5.54 1.50
CA PRO A 218 21.62 -4.15 1.95
C PRO A 218 20.14 -3.71 2.05
N PRO A 219 19.68 -3.12 3.16
CA PRO A 219 18.28 -2.69 3.33
C PRO A 219 17.77 -1.76 2.22
N ALA A 220 18.69 -1.00 1.61
CA ALA A 220 18.40 -0.14 0.46
C ALA A 220 17.88 -0.91 -0.77
N HIS A 221 18.23 -2.19 -0.94
CA HIS A 221 17.73 -2.99 -2.06
C HIS A 221 16.25 -3.32 -1.89
N THR A 222 15.83 -3.77 -0.69
CA THR A 222 14.42 -3.99 -0.35
C THR A 222 13.63 -2.69 -0.51
N PHE A 223 14.16 -1.58 0.00
CA PHE A 223 13.49 -0.28 -0.12
C PHE A 223 13.38 0.20 -1.57
N ALA A 224 14.42 -0.02 -2.39
CA ALA A 224 14.38 0.34 -3.81
C ALA A 224 13.32 -0.43 -4.61
N ALA A 225 13.02 -1.68 -4.23
CA ALA A 225 12.04 -2.53 -4.92
C ALA A 225 10.59 -2.07 -4.76
N VAL A 226 10.30 -1.18 -3.79
CA VAL A 226 8.96 -0.61 -3.56
C VAL A 226 8.86 0.86 -4.02
N MET A 227 9.97 1.50 -4.38
CA MET A 227 9.97 2.92 -4.75
C MET A 227 9.23 3.17 -6.07
N PRO A 228 8.26 4.11 -6.12
CA PRO A 228 7.67 4.58 -7.36
C PRO A 228 8.65 5.53 -8.06
N LEU A 229 9.57 4.97 -8.86
CA LEU A 229 10.57 5.75 -9.58
C LEU A 229 10.02 6.24 -10.93
N PRO A 230 10.42 7.44 -11.40
CA PRO A 230 10.08 7.93 -12.73
C PRO A 230 10.62 7.01 -13.83
N GLU A 231 9.98 7.06 -15.00
CA GLU A 231 10.43 6.31 -16.16
C GLU A 231 11.89 6.64 -16.51
N GLY A 232 12.70 5.61 -16.75
CA GLY A 232 14.12 5.73 -17.06
C GLY A 232 15.06 5.87 -15.86
N LEU A 233 14.57 5.92 -14.62
CA LEU A 233 15.38 5.73 -13.42
C LEU A 233 15.22 4.30 -12.89
N SER A 234 16.19 3.43 -13.20
CA SER A 234 16.14 2.03 -12.77
C SER A 234 16.28 1.89 -11.24
N GLU A 235 15.53 0.94 -10.68
CA GLU A 235 15.53 0.60 -9.26
C GLU A 235 16.91 0.15 -8.77
N VAL A 236 17.72 -0.50 -9.62
CA VAL A 236 19.09 -0.90 -9.26
C VAL A 236 20.04 0.29 -9.11
N ILE A 237 19.80 1.37 -9.87
CA ILE A 237 20.55 2.63 -9.76
C ILE A 237 20.20 3.29 -8.44
N PHE A 238 18.90 3.38 -8.15
CA PHE A 238 18.41 3.94 -6.89
C PHE A 238 18.90 3.15 -5.68
N ALA A 239 18.85 1.81 -5.74
CA ALA A 239 19.38 0.93 -4.71
C ALA A 239 20.86 1.22 -4.40
N GLY A 240 21.68 1.44 -5.43
CA GLY A 240 23.10 1.77 -5.25
C GLY A 240 23.33 3.14 -4.59
N MET A 241 22.59 4.16 -5.04
CA MET A 241 22.67 5.51 -4.45
C MET A 241 22.25 5.49 -2.97
N LEU A 242 21.12 4.85 -2.66
CA LEU A 242 20.60 4.76 -1.30
C LEU A 242 21.46 3.89 -0.39
N ALA A 243 22.04 2.81 -0.91
CA ALA A 243 23.00 1.99 -0.17
C ALA A 243 24.31 2.75 0.14
N GLY A 244 24.63 3.81 -0.61
CA GLY A 244 25.92 4.50 -0.53
C GLY A 244 27.05 3.62 -1.04
N ARG A 245 26.71 2.74 -1.98
CA ARG A 245 27.62 1.81 -2.65
C ARG A 245 26.95 1.24 -3.89
N ASN A 246 27.71 1.02 -4.95
CA ASN A 246 27.16 0.50 -6.20
C ASN A 246 26.43 -0.85 -6.01
N PHE A 247 25.28 -1.01 -6.65
CA PHE A 247 24.58 -2.29 -6.73
C PHE A 247 25.48 -3.32 -7.43
N ARG A 248 25.78 -4.42 -6.74
CA ARG A 248 26.71 -5.44 -7.21
C ARG A 248 25.94 -6.63 -7.77
N PHE A 249 26.25 -7.01 -9.00
CA PHE A 249 25.57 -8.13 -9.66
C PHE A 249 26.54 -9.16 -10.21
N LYS A 250 26.08 -10.40 -10.37
CA LYS A 250 26.81 -11.48 -11.04
C LYS A 250 25.88 -12.26 -11.94
N LYS A 251 26.39 -12.84 -13.02
CA LYS A 251 25.62 -13.74 -13.88
C LYS A 251 25.74 -15.19 -13.42
N TRP A 252 24.63 -15.89 -13.33
CA TRP A 252 24.58 -17.34 -13.10
C TRP A 252 23.61 -17.97 -14.09
N ARG A 253 24.10 -18.86 -14.97
CA ARG A 253 23.30 -19.51 -16.05
C ARG A 253 22.41 -18.56 -16.86
N GLY A 254 22.89 -17.33 -17.08
CA GLY A 254 22.15 -16.31 -17.82
C GLY A 254 21.05 -15.59 -17.03
N HIS A 255 21.00 -15.73 -15.70
CA HIS A 255 20.25 -14.89 -14.78
C HIS A 255 21.15 -13.80 -14.17
N GLN A 256 20.56 -12.64 -13.87
CA GLN A 256 21.23 -11.54 -13.16
C GLN A 256 20.99 -11.70 -11.65
N ILE A 257 22.05 -11.90 -10.88
CA ILE A 257 21.99 -12.17 -9.43
C ILE A 257 22.50 -10.96 -8.66
N ALA A 258 21.70 -10.46 -7.70
CA ALA A 258 22.13 -9.49 -6.71
C ALA A 258 23.17 -10.12 -5.77
N ALA A 259 24.44 -9.79 -5.96
CA ALA A 259 25.57 -10.51 -5.35
C ALA A 259 25.55 -10.48 -3.82
N GLU A 260 24.96 -9.44 -3.24
CA GLU A 260 24.99 -9.14 -1.80
C GLU A 260 23.73 -9.53 -1.03
N ALA A 261 22.72 -10.08 -1.71
CA ALA A 261 21.52 -10.60 -1.08
C ALA A 261 21.84 -11.67 -0.01
N ASP A 262 20.93 -11.85 0.94
CA ASP A 262 21.03 -12.93 1.93
C ASP A 262 20.58 -14.26 1.31
N PHE A 263 19.49 -14.23 0.54
CA PHE A 263 18.93 -15.38 -0.18
C PHE A 263 18.64 -15.05 -1.65
N CYS A 264 18.65 -16.06 -2.51
CA CYS A 264 18.28 -15.94 -3.92
C CYS A 264 17.60 -17.21 -4.41
N LEU A 265 16.33 -17.11 -4.82
CA LEU A 265 15.65 -18.14 -5.60
C LEU A 265 15.83 -17.79 -7.08
N VAL A 266 16.28 -18.76 -7.88
CA VAL A 266 16.51 -18.61 -9.32
C VAL A 266 15.58 -19.56 -10.06
N GLY A 267 14.98 -19.11 -11.17
CA GLY A 267 14.00 -19.89 -11.90
C GLY A 267 13.32 -19.11 -13.02
N THR A 268 12.24 -19.66 -13.54
CA THR A 268 11.51 -19.09 -14.67
C THR A 268 10.00 -19.14 -14.47
N ILE A 269 9.29 -18.19 -15.05
CA ILE A 269 7.83 -18.20 -15.14
C ILE A 269 7.43 -18.77 -16.49
N ASP A 270 6.44 -19.66 -16.46
CA ASP A 270 5.82 -20.19 -17.68
C ASP A 270 4.93 -19.13 -18.33
N PRO A 271 5.01 -18.93 -19.66
CA PRO A 271 4.20 -17.91 -20.35
C PRO A 271 2.68 -18.16 -20.31
N TYR A 272 2.21 -19.39 -20.10
CA TYR A 272 0.78 -19.71 -20.22
C TYR A 272 0.17 -20.43 -19.01
N GLU A 273 0.99 -20.89 -18.07
CA GLU A 273 0.50 -21.61 -16.90
C GLU A 273 0.36 -20.68 -15.69
N THR A 274 -0.73 -20.86 -14.95
CA THR A 274 -1.03 -20.18 -13.69
C THR A 274 -1.46 -21.22 -12.66
N LYS A 275 -1.42 -20.83 -11.38
CA LYS A 275 -1.83 -21.66 -10.25
C LYS A 275 -2.51 -20.82 -9.17
N PRO A 276 -3.35 -21.42 -8.32
CA PRO A 276 -4.01 -20.72 -7.23
C PRO A 276 -2.99 -20.17 -6.23
N GLU A 277 -3.01 -18.85 -6.02
CA GLU A 277 -2.25 -18.09 -5.02
C GLU A 277 -3.21 -17.48 -3.99
N GLY A 278 -2.78 -17.40 -2.74
CA GLY A 278 -3.60 -16.90 -1.63
C GLY A 278 -4.49 -17.99 -0.99
N PRO A 279 -5.34 -17.65 -0.01
CA PRO A 279 -5.61 -16.29 0.45
C PRO A 279 -4.41 -15.65 1.15
N PHE A 280 -4.39 -14.33 1.28
CA PHE A 280 -3.30 -13.60 1.93
C PHE A 280 -3.84 -12.38 2.66
N GLY A 281 -3.46 -12.17 3.92
CA GLY A 281 -3.86 -10.97 4.65
C GLY A 281 -3.17 -9.71 4.15
N ASP A 282 -3.92 -8.80 3.55
CA ASP A 282 -3.39 -7.65 2.81
C ASP A 282 -3.58 -6.29 3.53
N HIS A 283 -2.96 -5.25 2.99
CA HIS A 283 -2.88 -3.90 3.55
C HIS A 283 -4.21 -3.15 3.52
N LEU A 284 -5.26 -3.71 2.90
CA LEU A 284 -6.62 -3.22 3.08
C LEU A 284 -7.23 -3.67 4.41
N GLY A 285 -6.59 -4.55 5.18
CA GLY A 285 -7.17 -5.14 6.39
C GLY A 285 -8.17 -6.27 6.13
N TYR A 286 -8.16 -6.82 4.92
CA TYR A 286 -8.94 -7.99 4.50
C TYR A 286 -8.05 -9.00 3.80
N TYR A 287 -8.53 -10.23 3.66
CA TYR A 287 -7.84 -11.26 2.88
C TYR A 287 -7.97 -10.98 1.37
N SER A 288 -6.86 -10.94 0.64
CA SER A 288 -6.93 -11.25 -0.79
C SER A 288 -7.42 -12.68 -0.96
N LEU A 289 -8.47 -12.88 -1.76
CA LEU A 289 -9.00 -14.20 -2.05
C LEU A 289 -8.07 -14.98 -2.98
N THR A 290 -8.32 -16.28 -3.08
CA THR A 290 -7.54 -17.15 -3.97
C THR A 290 -7.87 -16.86 -5.43
N HIS A 291 -6.84 -16.59 -6.24
CA HIS A 291 -6.95 -16.45 -7.69
C HIS A 291 -5.77 -17.11 -8.40
N ASP A 292 -5.94 -17.35 -9.70
CA ASP A 292 -4.86 -17.85 -10.54
C ASP A 292 -3.85 -16.74 -10.85
N PHE A 293 -2.62 -16.94 -10.41
CA PHE A 293 -1.48 -16.09 -10.72
C PHE A 293 -0.36 -16.89 -11.38
N PRO A 294 0.58 -16.23 -12.07
CA PRO A 294 1.80 -16.88 -12.51
C PRO A 294 2.55 -17.49 -11.32
N TYR A 295 3.30 -18.55 -11.60
CA TYR A 295 4.15 -19.19 -10.61
C TYR A 295 5.56 -19.35 -11.18
N MET A 296 6.53 -19.37 -10.29
CA MET A 296 7.93 -19.53 -10.63
C MET A 296 8.33 -20.99 -10.48
N LYS A 297 8.80 -21.60 -11.58
CA LYS A 297 9.51 -22.88 -11.57
C LYS A 297 10.92 -22.65 -11.03
N VAL A 298 11.16 -23.04 -9.79
CA VAL A 298 12.42 -22.87 -9.07
C VAL A 298 13.46 -23.85 -9.60
N GLU A 299 14.58 -23.32 -10.11
CA GLU A 299 15.76 -24.10 -10.50
C GLU A 299 16.69 -24.31 -9.30
N LYS A 300 16.90 -23.26 -8.50
CA LYS A 300 17.84 -23.31 -7.39
C LYS A 300 17.55 -22.27 -6.31
N VAL A 301 17.83 -22.63 -5.06
CA VAL A 301 17.80 -21.72 -3.91
C VAL A 301 19.21 -21.60 -3.34
N PHE A 302 19.72 -20.38 -3.34
CA PHE A 302 21.04 -20.02 -2.81
C PHE A 302 20.91 -19.13 -1.58
N HIS A 303 21.90 -19.20 -0.71
CA HIS A 303 22.04 -18.26 0.39
C HIS A 303 23.51 -17.99 0.72
N ARG A 304 23.74 -16.84 1.37
CA ARG A 304 25.06 -16.53 1.93
C ARG A 304 25.30 -17.27 3.25
N LYS A 305 26.55 -17.33 3.67
CA LYS A 305 26.90 -17.76 5.04
C LYS A 305 26.29 -16.81 6.06
N ASN A 306 25.69 -17.37 7.12
CA ASN A 306 25.01 -16.65 8.19
C ASN A 306 23.85 -15.75 7.72
N ALA A 307 23.19 -16.13 6.63
CA ALA A 307 22.05 -15.40 6.08
C ALA A 307 20.97 -15.15 7.15
N ILE A 308 20.38 -13.95 7.11
CA ILE A 308 19.26 -13.56 7.97
C ILE A 308 18.09 -13.19 7.08
N TRP A 309 16.91 -13.72 7.40
CA TRP A 309 15.69 -13.56 6.62
C TRP A 309 14.86 -12.36 7.12
N PRO A 310 14.90 -11.21 6.44
CA PRO A 310 13.99 -10.12 6.77
C PRO A 310 12.57 -10.43 6.30
N PHE A 311 11.61 -10.12 7.16
CA PHE A 311 10.19 -10.17 6.84
C PHE A 311 9.46 -8.98 7.47
N THR A 312 8.26 -8.72 6.95
CA THR A 312 7.29 -7.81 7.53
C THR A 312 5.93 -8.49 7.66
N VAL A 313 5.02 -7.85 8.39
CA VAL A 313 3.62 -8.27 8.53
C VAL A 313 2.75 -7.20 7.88
N VAL A 314 1.95 -7.62 6.91
CA VAL A 314 1.00 -6.76 6.22
C VAL A 314 -0.38 -6.96 6.85
N GLY A 315 -1.20 -5.93 6.92
CA GLY A 315 -2.55 -6.03 7.46
C GLY A 315 -3.23 -4.67 7.54
N ARG A 316 -4.28 -4.57 8.37
CA ARG A 316 -5.00 -3.30 8.53
C ARG A 316 -4.03 -2.19 8.97
N PRO A 317 -3.93 -1.07 8.23
CA PRO A 317 -3.02 0.02 8.56
C PRO A 317 -3.34 0.64 9.93
N PRO A 318 -2.34 1.17 10.65
CA PRO A 318 -0.94 1.24 10.24
C PRO A 318 -0.17 -0.08 10.47
N GLN A 319 0.72 -0.41 9.55
CA GLN A 319 1.75 -1.46 9.66
C GLN A 319 3.08 -0.94 9.09
N GLU A 320 4.13 -1.75 9.08
CA GLU A 320 5.46 -1.33 8.59
C GLU A 320 5.43 -0.75 7.16
N ASP A 321 4.50 -1.22 6.31
CA ASP A 321 4.21 -0.67 4.98
C ASP A 321 3.77 0.81 4.99
N THR A 322 3.05 1.24 6.04
CA THR A 322 2.71 2.66 6.29
C THR A 322 3.99 3.46 6.53
N THR A 323 4.95 2.89 7.24
CA THR A 323 6.25 3.53 7.46
C THR A 323 7.10 3.59 6.19
N PHE A 324 7.05 2.55 5.34
CA PHE A 324 7.59 2.62 3.98
C PHE A 324 6.96 3.77 3.20
N GLY A 325 5.62 3.87 3.15
CA GLY A 325 4.88 4.92 2.46
C GLY A 325 5.32 6.33 2.88
N ARG A 326 5.42 6.58 4.19
CA ARG A 326 5.90 7.87 4.73
C ARG A 326 7.33 8.20 4.31
N LEU A 327 8.25 7.24 4.36
CA LEU A 327 9.64 7.44 3.92
C LEU A 327 9.74 7.64 2.40
N ILE A 328 8.96 6.90 1.62
CA ILE A 328 8.84 7.07 0.17
C ILE A 328 8.37 8.49 -0.14
N HIS A 329 7.28 8.95 0.50
CA HIS A 329 6.78 10.30 0.34
C HIS A 329 7.82 11.35 0.73
N GLU A 330 8.56 11.15 1.83
CA GLU A 330 9.64 12.06 2.25
C GLU A 330 10.77 12.18 1.20
N ILE A 331 11.03 11.13 0.43
CA ILE A 331 12.05 11.09 -0.62
C ILE A 331 11.50 11.60 -1.97
N ALA A 332 10.29 11.20 -2.33
CA ALA A 332 9.67 11.40 -3.64
C ALA A 332 8.75 12.62 -3.73
N SER A 333 8.39 13.27 -2.61
CA SER A 333 7.52 14.47 -2.58
C SER A 333 7.89 15.53 -3.64
N PRO A 334 9.18 15.82 -3.93
CA PRO A 334 9.53 16.77 -4.99
C PRO A 334 9.14 16.35 -6.42
N MET A 335 8.76 15.10 -6.66
CA MET A 335 8.41 14.55 -7.98
C MET A 335 6.92 14.73 -8.33
N VAL A 336 6.02 14.72 -7.35
CA VAL A 336 4.56 14.66 -7.59
C VAL A 336 3.99 15.93 -8.28
N PRO A 337 4.35 17.16 -7.88
CA PRO A 337 3.80 18.38 -8.50
C PRO A 337 4.32 18.65 -9.92
N VAL A 338 5.37 17.95 -10.36
CA VAL A 338 6.03 18.21 -11.65
C VAL A 338 5.23 17.67 -12.82
N GLU A 339 4.41 16.63 -12.62
CA GLU A 339 3.79 15.89 -13.72
C GLU A 339 2.33 16.26 -14.00
N ILE A 340 1.62 16.90 -13.05
CA ILE A 340 0.22 17.33 -13.22
C ILE A 340 0.10 18.85 -13.01
N PRO A 341 0.01 19.66 -14.09
CA PRO A 341 -0.10 21.10 -13.98
C PRO A 341 -1.34 21.56 -13.17
N GLY A 342 -1.12 22.45 -12.20
CA GLY A 342 -2.18 22.97 -11.33
C GLY A 342 -2.38 22.19 -10.03
N LEU A 343 -1.83 20.97 -9.92
CA LEU A 343 -1.91 20.17 -8.70
C LEU A 343 -0.94 20.71 -7.65
N LYS A 344 -1.47 21.12 -6.50
CA LYS A 344 -0.68 21.59 -5.36
C LYS A 344 -0.29 20.43 -4.45
N GLU A 345 -1.26 19.60 -4.11
CA GLU A 345 -1.10 18.54 -3.10
C GLU A 345 -1.94 17.33 -3.48
N LEU A 346 -1.39 16.13 -3.24
CA LEU A 346 -2.05 14.85 -3.43
C LEU A 346 -1.67 13.92 -2.29
N HIS A 347 -2.67 13.37 -1.62
CA HIS A 347 -2.51 12.45 -0.50
C HIS A 347 -3.33 11.20 -0.75
N ALA A 348 -2.64 10.08 -0.82
CA ALA A 348 -3.25 8.76 -0.80
C ALA A 348 -3.42 8.33 0.66
N VAL A 349 -4.65 8.04 1.08
CA VAL A 349 -5.01 7.95 2.50
C VAL A 349 -4.60 6.59 3.07
N ASP A 350 -3.64 6.60 4.00
CA ASP A 350 -3.08 5.40 4.61
C ASP A 350 -4.14 4.53 5.31
N GLU A 351 -5.10 5.14 6.02
CA GLU A 351 -6.14 4.44 6.80
C GLU A 351 -7.04 3.52 5.97
N VAL A 352 -7.09 3.72 4.65
CA VAL A 352 -7.87 2.91 3.71
C VAL A 352 -7.00 1.98 2.87
N GLY A 353 -5.71 1.86 3.19
CA GLY A 353 -4.75 1.12 2.37
C GLY A 353 -4.28 1.89 1.14
N VAL A 354 -4.12 3.22 1.27
CA VAL A 354 -3.51 4.13 0.29
C VAL A 354 -4.38 4.38 -0.94
N HIS A 355 -4.64 3.36 -1.77
CA HIS A 355 -5.25 3.53 -3.09
C HIS A 355 -6.75 3.83 -3.06
N PRO A 356 -7.59 3.23 -2.18
CA PRO A 356 -9.03 3.42 -2.27
C PRO A 356 -9.53 4.88 -2.20
N LEU A 357 -8.81 5.77 -1.51
CA LEU A 357 -9.14 7.19 -1.35
C LEU A 357 -7.93 8.10 -1.60
N LEU A 358 -8.09 9.00 -2.56
CA LEU A 358 -7.18 10.11 -2.83
C LEU A 358 -7.84 11.43 -2.44
N LEU A 359 -7.07 12.28 -1.76
CA LEU A 359 -7.41 13.67 -1.48
C LEU A 359 -6.46 14.57 -2.27
N ALA A 360 -6.98 15.60 -2.92
CA ALA A 360 -6.20 16.50 -3.76
C ALA A 360 -6.58 17.98 -3.56
N ILE A 361 -5.60 18.84 -3.68
CA ILE A 361 -5.79 20.30 -3.78
C ILE A 361 -5.22 20.73 -5.14
N GLY A 362 -6.09 21.30 -5.98
CA GLY A 362 -5.74 21.80 -7.30
C GLY A 362 -6.06 23.28 -7.45
N SER A 363 -5.53 23.92 -8.48
CA SER A 363 -5.90 25.28 -8.85
C SER A 363 -7.20 25.31 -9.67
N GLU A 364 -8.00 26.37 -9.54
CA GLU A 364 -9.23 26.59 -10.33
C GLU A 364 -9.20 27.95 -11.05
N ARG A 365 -8.50 27.99 -12.19
CA ARG A 365 -8.08 29.24 -12.86
C ARG A 365 -8.76 29.52 -14.20
N TYR A 366 -9.56 28.61 -14.74
CA TYR A 366 -10.03 28.70 -16.13
C TYR A 366 -10.89 29.93 -16.42
N VAL A 367 -11.73 30.35 -15.47
CA VAL A 367 -12.64 31.51 -15.64
C VAL A 367 -12.63 32.41 -14.40
N PRO A 368 -11.53 33.15 -14.15
CA PRO A 368 -11.33 33.90 -12.90
C PRO A 368 -12.31 35.06 -12.72
N TYR A 369 -13.10 35.39 -13.75
CA TYR A 369 -14.11 36.46 -13.77
C TYR A 369 -15.53 35.98 -13.45
N ARG A 370 -15.73 34.69 -13.10
CA ARG A 370 -17.02 34.13 -12.68
C ARG A 370 -16.91 33.52 -11.28
N GLN A 371 -18.07 33.26 -10.67
CA GLN A 371 -18.11 32.45 -9.46
C GLN A 371 -17.46 31.09 -9.75
N ARG A 372 -16.50 30.69 -8.89
CA ARG A 372 -15.78 29.43 -9.03
C ARG A 372 -16.74 28.26 -8.82
N ILE A 373 -16.64 27.31 -9.73
CA ILE A 373 -17.22 25.96 -9.72
C ILE A 373 -16.15 25.02 -10.30
N PRO A 374 -16.23 23.70 -10.08
CA PRO A 374 -15.23 22.79 -10.63
C PRO A 374 -15.18 22.81 -12.17
N MET A 375 -14.02 23.16 -12.73
CA MET A 375 -13.74 23.17 -14.18
C MET A 375 -12.31 22.69 -14.43
N GLU A 376 -11.29 23.46 -14.02
CA GLU A 376 -9.89 23.03 -14.09
C GLU A 376 -9.64 21.83 -13.17
N LEU A 377 -10.29 21.77 -12.01
CA LEU A 377 -10.21 20.62 -11.10
C LEU A 377 -10.63 19.32 -11.79
N LEU A 378 -11.60 19.34 -12.70
CA LEU A 378 -12.04 18.15 -13.43
C LEU A 378 -10.99 17.68 -14.43
N THR A 379 -10.24 18.61 -15.03
CA THR A 379 -9.12 18.27 -15.91
C THR A 379 -7.98 17.63 -15.11
N GLN A 380 -7.66 18.20 -13.95
CA GLN A 380 -6.68 17.63 -13.02
C GLN A 380 -7.12 16.27 -12.50
N ALA A 381 -8.40 16.09 -12.15
CA ALA A 381 -8.92 14.81 -11.67
C ALA A 381 -8.76 13.68 -12.68
N ASN A 382 -9.03 13.95 -13.97
CA ASN A 382 -8.80 12.99 -15.03
C ASN A 382 -7.30 12.68 -15.22
N ALA A 383 -6.42 13.67 -15.07
CA ALA A 383 -4.98 13.46 -15.11
C ALA A 383 -4.52 12.57 -13.94
N ILE A 384 -4.98 12.83 -12.71
CA ILE A 384 -4.66 12.03 -11.51
C ILE A 384 -5.13 10.58 -11.69
N LEU A 385 -6.37 10.36 -12.13
CA LEU A 385 -6.90 9.01 -12.34
C LEU A 385 -6.31 8.31 -13.58
N GLY A 386 -5.58 9.04 -14.44
CA GLY A 386 -4.78 8.47 -15.53
C GLY A 386 -3.30 8.24 -15.16
N PHE A 387 -2.89 8.62 -13.95
CA PHE A 387 -1.48 8.73 -13.59
C PHE A 387 -0.99 7.57 -12.73
N ASN A 388 -0.08 6.75 -13.28
CA ASN A 388 0.65 5.69 -12.56
C ASN A 388 -0.26 4.88 -11.60
N GLN A 389 0.14 4.72 -10.34
CA GLN A 389 -0.62 3.97 -9.33
C GLN A 389 -1.85 4.73 -8.82
N CYS A 390 -1.93 6.06 -9.01
CA CYS A 390 -3.14 6.83 -8.64
C CYS A 390 -4.35 6.39 -9.48
N SER A 391 -4.13 5.81 -10.66
CA SER A 391 -5.17 5.21 -11.49
C SER A 391 -5.90 4.04 -10.82
N LEU A 392 -5.36 3.43 -9.76
CA LEU A 392 -6.03 2.36 -9.03
C LEU A 392 -7.11 2.86 -8.06
N ALA A 393 -7.13 4.17 -7.76
CA ALA A 393 -8.05 4.73 -6.78
C ALA A 393 -9.52 4.68 -7.19
N LYS A 394 -10.40 4.50 -6.20
CA LYS A 394 -11.87 4.51 -6.39
C LYS A 394 -12.47 5.87 -6.09
N TYR A 395 -11.98 6.53 -5.06
CA TYR A 395 -12.47 7.83 -4.62
C TYR A 395 -11.39 8.87 -4.84
N LEU A 396 -11.71 9.93 -5.58
CA LEU A 396 -10.88 11.14 -5.66
C LEU A 396 -11.69 12.33 -5.19
N LEU A 397 -11.28 12.91 -4.07
CA LEU A 397 -11.86 14.14 -3.55
C LEU A 397 -10.89 15.28 -3.84
N ILE A 398 -11.32 16.27 -4.62
CA ILE A 398 -10.48 17.38 -5.05
C ILE A 398 -11.13 18.72 -4.73
N VAL A 399 -10.35 19.64 -4.16
CA VAL A 399 -10.82 21.00 -3.81
C VAL A 399 -9.91 22.07 -4.40
N ALA A 400 -10.45 23.28 -4.57
CA ALA A 400 -9.71 24.42 -5.10
C ALA A 400 -8.84 25.07 -4.01
N GLU A 401 -7.55 25.26 -4.31
CA GLU A 401 -6.61 25.99 -3.46
C GLU A 401 -7.13 27.40 -3.13
N GLU A 402 -7.75 28.07 -4.09
CA GLU A 402 -8.15 29.47 -3.95
C GLU A 402 -9.34 29.67 -3.00
N ASP A 403 -9.95 28.59 -2.47
CA ASP A 403 -10.97 28.66 -1.42
C ASP A 403 -10.40 28.61 -0.01
N ASN A 404 -9.25 27.96 0.18
CA ASN A 404 -8.51 27.93 1.44
C ASN A 404 -7.03 27.59 1.19
N PRO A 405 -6.15 28.59 1.06
CA PRO A 405 -4.73 28.38 0.78
C PRO A 405 -3.97 27.62 1.86
N ASP A 406 -4.46 27.66 3.10
CA ASP A 406 -3.85 27.02 4.28
C ASP A 406 -4.32 25.58 4.50
N LEU A 407 -5.29 25.10 3.71
CA LEU A 407 -5.77 23.72 3.80
C LEU A 407 -4.68 22.73 3.38
N SER A 408 -4.58 21.61 4.10
CA SER A 408 -3.76 20.46 3.70
C SER A 408 -4.61 19.20 3.60
N THR A 409 -4.26 18.34 2.64
CA THR A 409 -4.85 17.01 2.47
C THR A 409 -4.47 16.02 3.57
N HIS A 410 -3.42 16.32 4.35
CA HIS A 410 -3.02 15.53 5.52
C HIS A 410 -3.87 15.83 6.77
N GLU A 411 -4.65 16.91 6.78
CA GLU A 411 -5.66 17.21 7.82
C GLU A 411 -7.04 16.71 7.37
N ILE A 412 -7.17 15.38 7.22
CA ILE A 412 -8.32 14.72 6.56
C ILE A 412 -9.67 15.23 7.07
N GLY A 413 -9.85 15.39 8.38
CA GLY A 413 -11.10 15.91 8.95
C GLY A 413 -11.41 17.35 8.50
N ALA A 414 -10.43 18.25 8.52
CA ALA A 414 -10.60 19.62 8.05
C ALA A 414 -10.86 19.68 6.54
N PHE A 415 -10.16 18.84 5.77
CA PHE A 415 -10.35 18.69 4.33
C PHE A 415 -11.78 18.25 3.99
N LEU A 416 -12.28 17.20 4.65
CA LEU A 416 -13.64 16.70 4.44
C LEU A 416 -14.69 17.74 4.81
N VAL A 417 -14.53 18.46 5.92
CA VAL A 417 -15.43 19.59 6.28
C VAL A 417 -15.42 20.65 5.18
N HIS A 418 -14.24 21.06 4.71
CA HIS A 418 -14.09 22.08 3.67
C HIS A 418 -14.82 21.70 2.38
N LEU A 419 -14.65 20.44 1.94
CA LEU A 419 -15.33 19.88 0.77
C LEU A 419 -16.85 19.83 0.97
N LEU A 420 -17.30 19.27 2.09
CA LEU A 420 -18.73 19.06 2.38
C LEU A 420 -19.51 20.38 2.56
N GLU A 421 -18.85 21.46 2.97
CA GLU A 421 -19.44 22.81 3.02
C GLU A 421 -19.70 23.44 1.64
N ARG A 422 -19.03 22.94 0.59
CA ARG A 422 -18.96 23.59 -0.74
C ARG A 422 -19.51 22.75 -1.88
N ILE A 423 -19.48 21.43 -1.75
CA ILE A 423 -19.84 20.53 -2.84
C ILE A 423 -21.32 20.63 -3.21
N ASP A 424 -21.64 20.83 -4.48
CA ASP A 424 -23.01 20.77 -4.99
C ASP A 424 -23.35 19.33 -5.41
N LEU A 425 -24.10 18.60 -4.58
CA LEU A 425 -24.41 17.18 -4.81
C LEU A 425 -25.27 16.92 -6.06
N THR A 426 -25.80 17.97 -6.69
CA THR A 426 -26.53 17.87 -7.96
C THR A 426 -25.59 17.92 -9.18
N ARG A 427 -24.36 18.43 -9.03
CA ARG A 427 -23.44 18.74 -10.13
C ARG A 427 -22.06 18.09 -9.99
N ASP A 428 -21.52 18.06 -8.78
CA ASP A 428 -20.09 17.95 -8.50
C ASP A 428 -19.59 16.51 -8.25
N ILE A 429 -20.40 15.52 -8.63
CA ILE A 429 -20.14 14.09 -8.44
C ILE A 429 -20.03 13.43 -9.82
N HIS A 430 -18.86 12.87 -10.14
CA HIS A 430 -18.59 12.35 -11.48
C HIS A 430 -18.13 10.90 -11.44
N PHE A 431 -18.92 10.00 -12.03
CA PHE A 431 -18.66 8.56 -12.01
C PHE A 431 -17.91 8.06 -13.25
N GLN A 432 -17.07 7.05 -13.05
CA GLN A 432 -16.61 6.09 -14.06
C GLN A 432 -17.12 4.71 -13.65
N THR A 433 -18.16 4.19 -14.31
CA THR A 433 -18.97 3.07 -13.78
C THR A 433 -18.50 1.68 -14.19
N ARG A 434 -17.62 1.56 -15.19
CA ARG A 434 -17.01 0.28 -15.63
C ARG A 434 -15.56 0.52 -16.01
N THR A 435 -14.68 0.44 -15.02
CA THR A 435 -13.26 0.75 -15.18
C THR A 435 -12.40 -0.20 -14.36
N THR A 436 -11.08 -0.04 -14.44
CA THR A 436 -10.13 -0.85 -13.69
C THR A 436 -9.89 -0.26 -12.30
N ILE A 437 -9.76 -1.13 -11.29
CA ILE A 437 -9.41 -0.76 -9.91
C ILE A 437 -8.27 -1.66 -9.41
N ASP A 438 -7.81 -1.41 -8.18
CA ASP A 438 -6.79 -2.22 -7.53
C ASP A 438 -7.15 -3.72 -7.53
N THR A 439 -6.16 -4.58 -7.81
CA THR A 439 -6.25 -6.04 -7.73
C THR A 439 -6.71 -6.52 -6.35
N LEU A 440 -6.42 -5.75 -5.30
CA LEU A 440 -6.72 -6.11 -3.92
C LEU A 440 -8.11 -5.65 -3.46
N ASP A 441 -8.82 -4.89 -4.29
CA ASP A 441 -10.11 -4.33 -3.93
C ASP A 441 -11.27 -5.28 -4.25
N TYR A 442 -11.84 -5.86 -3.20
CA TYR A 442 -13.00 -6.76 -3.25
C TYR A 442 -14.32 -6.05 -2.91
N SER A 443 -14.42 -4.75 -3.17
CA SER A 443 -15.72 -4.05 -3.10
C SER A 443 -16.57 -4.27 -4.34
N SER A 444 -15.99 -4.79 -5.42
CA SER A 444 -16.70 -5.31 -6.59
C SER A 444 -16.70 -6.85 -6.59
N GLN A 445 -17.47 -7.44 -7.49
CA GLN A 445 -17.56 -8.90 -7.65
C GLN A 445 -16.50 -9.47 -8.61
N GLU A 446 -15.73 -8.61 -9.29
CA GLU A 446 -14.80 -9.01 -10.36
C GLU A 446 -13.38 -8.46 -10.08
N LEU A 447 -12.37 -9.33 -10.19
CA LEU A 447 -10.98 -8.96 -9.95
C LEU A 447 -10.50 -7.88 -10.95
N ASN A 448 -9.91 -6.79 -10.44
CA ASN A 448 -9.45 -5.62 -11.21
C ASN A 448 -10.54 -4.78 -11.87
N PHE A 449 -11.84 -5.06 -11.67
CA PHE A 449 -12.92 -4.29 -12.28
C PHE A 449 -13.79 -3.64 -11.22
N GLY A 450 -14.29 -2.43 -11.49
CA GLY A 450 -15.21 -1.75 -10.59
C GLY A 450 -15.55 -0.35 -11.12
N SER A 451 -15.71 0.59 -10.20
CA SER A 451 -16.03 1.96 -10.52
C SER A 451 -15.19 2.97 -9.74
N LYS A 452 -15.18 4.20 -10.23
CA LYS A 452 -14.53 5.36 -9.60
C LYS A 452 -15.51 6.51 -9.50
N VAL A 453 -15.28 7.39 -8.55
CA VAL A 453 -16.02 8.64 -8.39
C VAL A 453 -15.07 9.79 -8.04
N VAL A 454 -15.30 10.92 -8.70
CA VAL A 454 -14.66 12.20 -8.37
C VAL A 454 -15.67 13.08 -7.67
N PHE A 455 -15.30 13.58 -6.49
CA PHE A 455 -15.99 14.65 -5.78
C PHE A 455 -15.16 15.91 -5.93
N ALA A 456 -15.63 16.88 -6.71
CA ALA A 456 -14.88 18.10 -6.97
C ALA A 456 -15.60 19.30 -6.36
N ALA A 457 -14.96 20.08 -5.47
CA ALA A 457 -15.60 21.24 -4.86
C ALA A 457 -14.78 22.51 -5.08
N ALA A 458 -15.43 23.56 -5.57
CA ALA A 458 -14.82 24.87 -5.73
C ALA A 458 -15.87 25.98 -5.53
N GLY A 459 -15.47 27.07 -4.90
CA GLY A 459 -16.25 28.27 -4.69
C GLY A 459 -16.68 28.51 -3.23
N LEU A 460 -17.73 29.33 -3.11
CA LEU A 460 -18.24 29.79 -1.82
C LEU A 460 -18.80 28.63 -1.00
N LYS A 461 -18.70 28.75 0.33
CA LYS A 461 -19.44 27.91 1.27
C LYS A 461 -20.95 28.05 1.01
N ILE A 462 -21.63 26.94 0.75
CA ILE A 462 -23.07 26.90 0.41
C ILE A 462 -23.93 26.29 1.53
N ARG A 463 -23.31 25.70 2.56
CA ARG A 463 -24.02 25.15 3.73
C ARG A 463 -23.17 25.19 5.00
N ASP A 464 -23.82 25.30 6.14
CA ASP A 464 -23.25 24.98 7.46
C ASP A 464 -23.51 23.51 7.80
N LEU A 465 -22.50 22.83 8.34
CA LEU A 465 -22.59 21.40 8.65
C LEU A 465 -23.14 21.17 10.05
N ALA A 466 -24.06 20.22 10.20
CA ALA A 466 -24.62 19.84 11.49
C ALA A 466 -23.59 19.06 12.33
N THR A 467 -23.62 19.27 13.65
CA THR A 467 -22.82 18.54 14.65
C THR A 467 -23.66 17.57 15.48
N GLU A 468 -24.97 17.54 15.25
CA GLU A 468 -25.94 16.69 15.94
C GLU A 468 -26.88 16.05 14.91
N VAL A 469 -27.44 14.90 15.25
CA VAL A 469 -28.41 14.21 14.40
C VAL A 469 -29.72 15.01 14.40
N PRO A 470 -30.20 15.50 13.24
CA PRO A 470 -31.26 16.50 13.16
C PRO A 470 -32.66 15.93 13.47
N GLN A 471 -32.84 14.63 13.27
CA GLN A 471 -34.12 13.96 13.50
C GLN A 471 -33.91 12.49 13.84
N ARG A 472 -34.78 11.94 14.69
CA ARG A 472 -34.92 10.48 14.81
C ARG A 472 -35.46 9.88 13.51
N LEU A 473 -34.86 8.77 13.13
CA LEU A 473 -35.28 7.90 12.03
C LEU A 473 -36.22 6.80 12.55
N ASN A 474 -36.92 6.14 11.65
CA ASN A 474 -37.79 5.02 12.01
C ASN A 474 -37.02 3.70 12.03
N VAL A 475 -37.57 2.69 12.69
CA VAL A 475 -37.07 1.31 12.64
C VAL A 475 -37.10 0.81 11.19
N PRO A 476 -36.02 0.20 10.67
CA PRO A 476 -34.87 -0.32 11.40
C PRO A 476 -33.65 0.61 11.53
N PHE A 477 -33.74 1.88 11.12
CA PHE A 477 -32.62 2.83 11.04
C PHE A 477 -32.52 3.77 12.25
N GLU A 478 -33.10 3.40 13.39
CA GLU A 478 -33.29 4.29 14.54
C GLU A 478 -31.97 4.78 15.18
N LYS A 479 -30.88 4.04 15.00
CA LYS A 479 -29.57 4.35 15.58
C LYS A 479 -28.75 5.15 14.58
N ALA A 480 -28.53 6.42 14.92
CA ALA A 480 -27.71 7.35 14.17
C ALA A 480 -26.73 8.06 15.10
N LYS A 481 -25.53 8.35 14.60
CA LYS A 481 -24.49 9.04 15.35
C LYS A 481 -23.58 9.80 14.40
N MET A 482 -23.24 11.03 14.79
CA MET A 482 -22.31 11.85 14.04
C MET A 482 -20.91 11.23 14.08
N VAL A 483 -20.28 11.13 12.92
CA VAL A 483 -18.86 10.76 12.79
C VAL A 483 -18.01 12.03 12.95
N MET A 484 -18.41 13.09 12.25
CA MET A 484 -17.80 14.41 12.23
C MET A 484 -18.84 15.42 11.69
N PRO A 485 -18.60 16.75 11.73
CA PRO A 485 -19.55 17.72 11.20
C PRO A 485 -19.96 17.37 9.76
N GLY A 486 -21.26 17.24 9.51
CA GLY A 486 -21.82 16.94 8.20
C GLY A 486 -21.78 15.47 7.75
N VAL A 487 -21.24 14.57 8.57
CA VAL A 487 -21.20 13.13 8.29
C VAL A 487 -21.89 12.33 9.40
N CYS A 488 -22.92 11.59 9.04
CA CYS A 488 -23.68 10.75 9.97
C CYS A 488 -23.56 9.27 9.61
N ALA A 489 -23.19 8.44 10.58
CA ALA A 489 -23.31 6.98 10.46
C ALA A 489 -24.68 6.55 10.94
N ILE A 490 -25.29 5.58 10.25
CA ILE A 490 -26.59 4.99 10.59
C ILE A 490 -26.41 3.48 10.63
N GLU A 491 -26.76 2.88 11.77
CA GLU A 491 -26.81 1.43 11.87
C GLU A 491 -28.01 0.92 11.08
N SER A 492 -27.75 -0.01 10.18
CA SER A 492 -28.73 -0.66 9.35
C SER A 492 -28.76 -2.15 9.66
N PRO A 493 -29.85 -2.88 9.36
CA PRO A 493 -29.80 -4.33 9.33
C PRO A 493 -28.66 -4.82 8.42
N THR A 494 -28.08 -5.96 8.81
CA THR A 494 -27.01 -6.63 8.07
C THR A 494 -27.39 -6.79 6.60
N PHE A 495 -26.42 -6.59 5.72
CA PHE A 495 -26.64 -6.71 4.29
C PHE A 495 -27.20 -8.11 3.92
N SER A 496 -28.30 -8.14 3.18
CA SER A 496 -28.92 -9.38 2.74
C SER A 496 -28.11 -10.05 1.63
N ALA A 497 -28.02 -11.38 1.63
CA ALA A 497 -27.47 -12.12 0.50
C ALA A 497 -28.27 -11.93 -0.80
N ASP A 498 -29.54 -11.53 -0.67
CA ASP A 498 -30.36 -11.04 -1.77
C ASP A 498 -30.09 -9.53 -2.01
N TYR A 499 -29.36 -9.23 -3.08
CA TYR A 499 -28.99 -7.86 -3.47
C TYR A 499 -30.20 -7.01 -3.87
N ASP A 500 -31.27 -7.60 -4.39
CA ASP A 500 -32.47 -6.83 -4.73
C ASP A 500 -33.18 -6.36 -3.46
N HIS A 501 -33.24 -7.23 -2.45
CA HIS A 501 -33.72 -6.87 -1.13
C HIS A 501 -32.85 -5.79 -0.47
N ALA A 502 -31.52 -5.96 -0.51
CA ALA A 502 -30.59 -4.98 0.06
C ALA A 502 -30.72 -3.60 -0.60
N ARG A 503 -30.84 -3.54 -1.93
CA ARG A 503 -31.08 -2.29 -2.67
C ARG A 503 -32.44 -1.67 -2.36
N ALA A 504 -33.50 -2.48 -2.23
CA ALA A 504 -34.81 -1.99 -1.84
C ALA A 504 -34.80 -1.38 -0.44
N GLN A 505 -34.03 -1.94 0.49
CA GLN A 505 -33.86 -1.41 1.84
C GLN A 505 -33.18 -0.03 1.83
N VAL A 506 -32.11 0.16 1.06
CA VAL A 506 -31.47 1.49 0.94
C VAL A 506 -32.40 2.50 0.27
N LYS A 507 -33.16 2.09 -0.75
CA LYS A 507 -34.19 2.95 -1.35
C LYS A 507 -35.28 3.37 -0.35
N SER A 508 -35.74 2.43 0.48
CA SER A 508 -36.69 2.74 1.56
C SER A 508 -36.12 3.76 2.54
N PHE A 509 -34.86 3.56 2.94
CA PHE A 509 -34.15 4.52 3.78
C PHE A 509 -34.10 5.92 3.15
N CYS A 510 -33.65 6.03 1.89
CA CYS A 510 -33.57 7.30 1.18
C CYS A 510 -34.93 8.00 1.05
N ALA A 511 -36.03 7.26 0.95
CA ALA A 511 -37.38 7.81 0.90
C ALA A 511 -37.88 8.35 2.25
N GLU A 512 -37.35 7.85 3.37
CA GLU A 512 -37.69 8.31 4.72
C GLU A 512 -36.92 9.55 5.15
N VAL A 513 -35.73 9.76 4.60
CA VAL A 513 -34.90 10.93 4.92
C VAL A 513 -35.51 12.19 4.31
N ASN A 514 -35.92 13.12 5.17
CA ASN A 514 -36.42 14.41 4.72
C ASN A 514 -35.24 15.31 4.28
N PRO A 515 -35.17 15.71 2.99
CA PRO A 515 -34.02 16.45 2.46
C PRO A 515 -33.83 17.81 3.14
N ASP A 516 -34.90 18.54 3.47
CA ASP A 516 -34.81 19.86 4.09
C ASP A 516 -34.26 19.82 5.52
N ARG A 517 -34.61 18.76 6.27
CA ARG A 517 -34.14 18.55 7.65
C ARG A 517 -32.71 18.01 7.70
N TRP A 518 -32.32 17.23 6.70
CA TRP A 518 -30.99 16.61 6.62
C TRP A 518 -29.99 17.36 5.73
N LYS A 519 -30.37 18.51 5.15
CA LYS A 519 -29.51 19.31 4.26
C LYS A 519 -28.14 19.71 4.83
N ALA A 520 -28.02 19.79 6.16
CA ALA A 520 -26.78 20.10 6.87
C ALA A 520 -25.89 18.85 7.11
N ILE A 521 -26.36 17.67 6.70
CA ILE A 521 -25.64 16.39 6.67
C ILE A 521 -25.55 15.95 5.21
N PRO A 522 -24.58 16.48 4.44
CA PRO A 522 -24.40 16.13 3.04
C PRO A 522 -24.00 14.66 2.82
N LEU A 523 -23.41 13.98 3.82
CA LEU A 523 -23.00 12.58 3.73
C LEU A 523 -23.59 11.73 4.85
N ILE A 524 -24.27 10.66 4.47
CA ILE A 524 -24.77 9.60 5.33
C ILE A 524 -24.05 8.30 4.96
N VAL A 525 -23.66 7.51 5.96
CA VAL A 525 -23.05 6.19 5.76
C VAL A 525 -23.85 5.13 6.48
N LEU A 526 -24.30 4.10 5.74
CA LEU A 526 -24.94 2.93 6.32
C LEU A 526 -23.89 1.91 6.74
N VAL A 527 -23.97 1.41 7.97
CA VAL A 527 -22.99 0.49 8.56
C VAL A 527 -23.67 -0.63 9.35
N ASP A 528 -22.97 -1.75 9.53
CA ASP A 528 -23.42 -2.86 10.39
C ASP A 528 -23.16 -2.58 11.88
N ASP A 529 -22.08 -1.86 12.20
CA ASP A 529 -21.66 -1.53 13.56
C ASP A 529 -21.34 -0.04 13.68
N ILE A 530 -22.28 0.71 14.26
CA ILE A 530 -22.14 2.15 14.45
C ILE A 530 -21.12 2.50 15.53
N GLN A 531 -20.92 1.63 16.53
CA GLN A 531 -19.99 1.88 17.62
C GLN A 531 -18.56 1.85 17.10
N PHE A 532 -18.22 0.83 16.31
CA PHE A 532 -16.92 0.73 15.68
C PHE A 532 -16.68 1.86 14.68
N CYS A 533 -17.64 2.14 13.79
CA CYS A 533 -17.52 3.20 12.78
C CYS A 533 -17.23 4.58 13.40
N THR A 534 -17.94 4.92 14.48
CA THR A 534 -17.86 6.25 15.12
C THR A 534 -16.82 6.35 16.23
N ALA A 535 -16.01 5.30 16.45
CA ALA A 535 -14.99 5.32 17.50
C ALA A 535 -13.85 6.31 17.19
N ASN A 536 -13.49 6.45 15.92
CA ASN A 536 -12.49 7.40 15.43
C ASN A 536 -12.62 7.57 13.91
N LEU A 537 -11.97 8.62 13.37
CA LEU A 537 -12.00 8.93 11.94
C LEU A 537 -11.44 7.79 11.07
N ALA A 538 -10.38 7.12 11.52
CA ALA A 538 -9.76 6.02 10.77
C ALA A 538 -10.70 4.83 10.55
N ASN A 539 -11.53 4.48 11.53
CA ASN A 539 -12.54 3.44 11.39
C ASN A 539 -13.62 3.80 10.36
N PHE A 540 -14.09 5.05 10.40
CA PHE A 540 -15.01 5.58 9.39
C PHE A 540 -14.41 5.51 7.98
N LEU A 541 -13.21 6.08 7.79
CA LEU A 541 -12.54 6.08 6.49
C LEU A 541 -12.38 4.66 5.97
N TRP A 542 -11.84 3.76 6.79
CA TRP A 542 -11.61 2.36 6.44
C TRP A 542 -12.91 1.69 6.00
N LEU A 543 -13.95 1.68 6.85
CA LEU A 543 -15.23 1.06 6.49
C LEU A 543 -15.83 1.65 5.21
N THR A 544 -15.93 2.97 5.14
CA THR A 544 -16.63 3.66 4.05
C THR A 544 -15.96 3.40 2.72
N PHE A 545 -14.64 3.54 2.63
CA PHE A 545 -13.96 3.54 1.33
C PHE A 545 -13.42 2.15 0.91
N THR A 546 -13.26 1.20 1.83
CA THR A 546 -12.85 -0.17 1.47
C THR A 546 -14.02 -1.10 1.19
N ARG A 547 -15.21 -0.86 1.75
CA ARG A 547 -16.39 -1.74 1.59
C ARG A 547 -17.36 -1.29 0.50
N SER A 548 -17.13 -0.12 -0.10
CA SER A 548 -18.02 0.43 -1.12
C SER A 548 -17.35 0.50 -2.49
N ASN A 549 -18.12 0.12 -3.51
CA ASN A 549 -17.84 0.32 -4.92
C ASN A 549 -18.72 1.50 -5.41
N PRO A 550 -18.12 2.64 -5.83
CA PRO A 550 -18.84 3.89 -5.99
C PRO A 550 -20.18 3.82 -6.75
N SER A 551 -20.23 3.22 -7.93
CA SER A 551 -21.43 3.17 -8.76
C SER A 551 -22.52 2.22 -8.26
N GLU A 552 -22.17 1.29 -7.37
CA GLU A 552 -23.09 0.28 -6.85
C GLU A 552 -23.64 0.67 -5.47
N ASP A 553 -22.83 1.37 -4.68
CA ASP A 553 -23.07 1.60 -3.26
C ASP A 553 -23.30 3.08 -2.90
N ILE A 554 -23.22 3.99 -3.87
CA ILE A 554 -23.61 5.39 -3.68
C ILE A 554 -25.04 5.58 -4.14
N HIS A 555 -25.84 6.14 -3.24
CA HIS A 555 -27.24 6.49 -3.42
C HIS A 555 -27.48 7.93 -2.99
N GLY A 556 -28.67 8.46 -3.28
CA GLY A 556 -29.04 9.81 -2.89
C GLY A 556 -30.48 9.93 -2.44
N VAL A 557 -30.71 10.82 -1.48
CA VAL A 557 -32.05 11.26 -1.08
C VAL A 557 -32.62 12.12 -2.21
N GLN A 558 -33.66 11.63 -2.88
CA GLN A 558 -34.17 12.23 -4.13
C GLN A 558 -33.06 12.30 -5.21
N GLU A 559 -32.40 11.16 -5.45
CA GLU A 559 -31.46 11.04 -6.57
C GLU A 559 -32.14 11.17 -7.95
N PHE A 560 -31.37 11.60 -8.95
CA PHE A 560 -31.81 11.71 -10.34
C PHE A 560 -30.67 11.35 -11.30
N VAL A 561 -31.06 11.04 -12.54
CA VAL A 561 -30.13 10.93 -13.67
C VAL A 561 -30.68 11.76 -14.82
N GLU A 562 -29.94 12.80 -15.22
CA GLU A 562 -30.27 13.67 -16.35
C GLU A 562 -29.06 13.75 -17.28
N ASP A 563 -29.26 13.51 -18.58
CA ASP A 563 -28.17 13.51 -19.58
C ASP A 563 -26.94 12.66 -19.19
N LYS A 564 -27.18 11.52 -18.53
CA LYS A 564 -26.18 10.58 -17.98
C LYS A 564 -25.35 11.14 -16.81
N HIS A 565 -25.70 12.31 -16.31
CA HIS A 565 -25.18 12.85 -15.05
C HIS A 565 -26.06 12.37 -13.90
N TRP A 566 -25.44 11.83 -12.85
CA TRP A 566 -26.12 11.44 -11.63
C TRP A 566 -25.96 12.54 -10.58
N GLY A 567 -27.01 12.82 -9.81
CA GLY A 567 -26.96 13.77 -8.70
C GLY A 567 -28.05 13.51 -7.67
N THR A 568 -28.02 14.25 -6.57
CA THR A 568 -29.01 14.14 -5.50
C THR A 568 -29.36 15.51 -4.90
N TYR A 569 -30.65 15.72 -4.62
CA TYR A 569 -31.14 16.96 -4.00
C TYR A 569 -30.99 16.99 -2.47
N GLY A 570 -30.92 15.82 -1.83
CA GLY A 570 -30.69 15.68 -0.39
C GLY A 570 -29.30 15.14 -0.08
N SER A 571 -29.20 14.39 1.03
CA SER A 571 -27.95 13.77 1.45
C SER A 571 -27.51 12.68 0.47
N LEU A 572 -26.20 12.62 0.23
CA LEU A 572 -25.52 11.47 -0.35
C LEU A 572 -25.52 10.33 0.67
N VAL A 573 -25.78 9.10 0.23
CA VAL A 573 -25.79 7.91 1.07
C VAL A 573 -24.78 6.91 0.53
N ILE A 574 -23.81 6.48 1.34
CA ILE A 574 -22.86 5.40 1.00
C ILE A 574 -23.22 4.16 1.79
N ASP A 575 -23.47 3.04 1.11
CA ASP A 575 -23.68 1.74 1.73
C ASP A 575 -22.34 1.03 2.01
N ALA A 576 -21.85 1.19 3.24
CA ALA A 576 -20.60 0.61 3.72
C ALA A 576 -20.81 -0.67 4.54
N ARG A 577 -21.99 -1.29 4.46
CA ARG A 577 -22.26 -2.58 5.09
C ARG A 577 -21.42 -3.68 4.45
N PHE A 578 -21.14 -4.71 5.23
CA PHE A 578 -20.38 -5.87 4.79
C PHE A 578 -21.23 -6.74 3.85
N LYS A 579 -20.77 -6.92 2.61
CA LYS A 579 -21.48 -7.62 1.54
C LYS A 579 -21.00 -9.06 1.41
N PRO A 580 -21.82 -10.00 0.92
CA PRO A 580 -21.43 -11.40 0.78
C PRO A 580 -20.17 -11.66 -0.05
N HIS A 581 -19.86 -10.78 -1.02
CA HIS A 581 -18.67 -10.91 -1.86
C HIS A 581 -17.42 -10.29 -1.23
N ASN A 582 -17.55 -9.48 -0.17
CA ASN A 582 -16.39 -8.86 0.46
C ASN A 582 -15.50 -9.94 1.07
N ALA A 583 -14.20 -9.72 0.92
CA ALA A 583 -13.20 -10.53 1.60
C ALA A 583 -13.39 -10.51 3.12
N PRO A 584 -13.12 -11.63 3.82
CA PRO A 584 -13.12 -11.64 5.28
C PRO A 584 -12.08 -10.65 5.83
N PRO A 585 -12.35 -9.99 6.97
CA PRO A 585 -11.36 -9.14 7.63
C PRO A 585 -10.26 -9.97 8.29
N LEU A 586 -9.12 -9.33 8.57
CA LEU A 586 -8.02 -9.97 9.30
C LEU A 586 -8.34 -10.02 10.80
N ILE A 587 -8.40 -11.23 11.34
CA ILE A 587 -8.74 -11.49 12.74
C ILE A 587 -7.59 -12.27 13.39
N GLU A 588 -7.16 -11.81 14.56
CA GLU A 588 -6.12 -12.45 15.35
C GLU A 588 -6.61 -13.75 16.01
N SER A 589 -5.69 -14.66 16.31
CA SER A 589 -6.01 -15.91 17.01
C SER A 589 -5.78 -15.77 18.51
N GLU A 590 -6.83 -15.97 19.32
CA GLU A 590 -6.71 -15.93 20.79
C GLU A 590 -5.70 -16.96 21.34
N THR A 591 -5.61 -18.14 20.72
CA THR A 591 -4.65 -19.18 21.12
C THR A 591 -3.21 -18.74 20.86
N VAL A 592 -2.96 -18.10 19.72
CA VAL A 592 -1.64 -17.55 19.39
C VAL A 592 -1.31 -16.39 20.33
N ASN A 593 -2.28 -15.53 20.63
CA ASN A 593 -2.09 -14.41 21.54
C ASN A 593 -1.56 -14.87 22.91
N LYS A 594 -2.14 -15.94 23.48
CA LYS A 594 -1.67 -16.51 24.76
C LYS A 594 -0.26 -17.09 24.70
N ARG A 595 0.17 -17.62 23.54
CA ARG A 595 1.54 -18.12 23.37
C ARG A 595 2.53 -16.97 23.24
N VAL A 596 2.16 -15.94 22.51
CA VAL A 596 2.99 -14.73 22.39
C VAL A 596 3.13 -14.03 23.74
N ASP A 597 2.09 -14.01 24.58
CA ASP A 597 2.19 -13.54 25.96
C ASP A 597 3.30 -14.28 26.74
N GLN A 598 3.40 -15.61 26.59
CA GLN A 598 4.47 -16.39 27.24
C GLN A 598 5.87 -16.03 26.73
N VAL A 599 6.02 -15.82 25.41
CA VAL A 599 7.30 -15.37 24.82
C VAL A 599 7.69 -13.97 25.33
N ILE A 600 6.70 -13.09 25.55
CA ILE A 600 6.91 -11.76 26.12
C ILE A 600 7.36 -11.89 27.59
N ASP A 601 6.64 -12.66 28.40
CA ASP A 601 6.92 -12.87 29.83
C ASP A 601 8.32 -13.47 30.07
N ASN A 602 8.78 -14.34 29.16
CA ASN A 602 10.11 -14.96 29.23
C ASN A 602 11.25 -14.01 28.81
N SER A 603 10.94 -12.86 28.21
CA SER A 603 11.91 -11.89 27.70
C SER A 603 11.79 -10.56 28.44
N PRO A 604 12.69 -10.25 29.39
CA PRO A 604 12.61 -9.02 30.17
C PRO A 604 12.57 -7.73 29.32
N GLN A 605 13.19 -7.75 28.14
CA GLN A 605 13.17 -6.61 27.21
C GLN A 605 11.83 -6.45 26.50
N LEU A 606 11.14 -7.55 26.17
CA LEU A 606 9.82 -7.50 25.54
C LEU A 606 8.74 -7.19 26.57
N ASP A 607 8.81 -7.79 27.75
CA ASP A 607 7.90 -7.51 28.87
C ASP A 607 7.93 -6.03 29.23
N GLN A 608 9.12 -5.46 29.46
CA GLN A 608 9.29 -4.02 29.74
C GLN A 608 8.75 -3.11 28.62
N LEU A 609 8.71 -3.58 27.38
CA LEU A 609 8.27 -2.79 26.22
C LEU A 609 6.74 -2.84 26.05
N LEU A 610 6.11 -3.97 26.34
CA LEU A 610 4.72 -4.26 25.96
C LEU A 610 3.74 -4.24 27.14
N ASN A 611 4.24 -4.35 28.37
CA ASN A 611 3.48 -4.31 29.63
C ASN A 611 3.95 -3.13 30.49
#